data_AF-A0A812XFT8-F1
#
_entry.id   AF-A0A812XFT8-F1
#
_cell.length_a   1.000
_cell.length_b   1.000
_cell.length_c   1.000
_cell.angle_alpha   90.00
_cell.angle_beta   90.00
_cell.angle_gamma   90.00
#
_symmetry.space_group_name_H-M   'P 1'
#
loop_
_entity.id
_entity.type
_entity.pdbx_description
1 polymer ?
#
loop_
_entity_poly.entity_id
_entity_poly.type
_entity_poly.pdbx_seq_one_letter_code
_entity_poly.pdbx_strand_id
1 'polypeptide(L)'
;NFADHIFGMTPQAGDAAGPSTHSLGRRRLRRLVQNFWFDCFIMAMILVHTLSIGAQINHLAATERTDGGRFWRSVDFFFCVLFASEVALKLYVYRIRFFTMHACAWNIIDLVLAILQIIEEVLAIAADRLDPSYQNTSVMRAVRMMRGVKVLRLVRAVRYARDLQLIVSCLILSLRTFLWSVLLLVMTIYVMAIYVTQACNLRRFENPDADGNDLLKQWWGDIFTSMLSVFQALSGGVDWNDVLQPILQHVSPALAVFFVVYLAFCYLALLNVITGTFVETVGRQASDLKIRTQILQARRLFQQIDVDHSGFISLSEIQNQTATEAVLDFFESVDVDPSEAQYLLEVLDMDGSGTINFEEFLRGTLRMDVPPDSCSVSRSNTRSIGILQPKAEWLCARGGFAPGCERDEKVLRAHNLRN
;
A
#
# COMPACT_ATOMS: atom_id res chain seq x y z
N ASN A 1 -2.50 -10.07 -7.02
CA ASN A 1 -2.48 -8.77 -6.33
C ASN A 1 -2.75 -7.62 -7.27
N PHE A 2 -3.89 -6.97 -7.06
CA PHE A 2 -4.27 -5.71 -7.67
C PHE A 2 -3.21 -4.61 -7.46
N ALA A 3 -2.62 -4.51 -6.26
CA ALA A 3 -1.55 -3.55 -5.94
C ALA A 3 -0.28 -3.79 -6.77
N ASP A 4 0.09 -5.05 -7.01
CA ASP A 4 1.27 -5.41 -7.78
C ASP A 4 1.15 -5.10 -9.27
N HIS A 5 -0.06 -5.27 -9.82
CA HIS A 5 -0.37 -4.85 -11.19
C HIS A 5 -0.43 -3.31 -11.31
N ILE A 6 -1.06 -2.65 -10.34
CA ILE A 6 -1.28 -1.20 -10.35
C ILE A 6 -0.01 -0.38 -10.11
N PHE A 7 0.90 -0.85 -9.26
CA PHE A 7 2.15 -0.14 -8.94
C PHE A 7 3.37 -0.69 -9.68
N GLY A 8 3.25 -1.81 -10.40
CA GLY A 8 4.31 -2.36 -11.25
C GLY A 8 5.48 -2.99 -10.48
N MET A 9 5.17 -3.70 -9.39
CA MET A 9 6.18 -4.19 -8.43
C MET A 9 6.92 -5.48 -8.87
N THR A 10 6.57 -6.08 -10.01
CA THR A 10 7.34 -7.19 -10.60
C THR A 10 7.79 -6.86 -12.01
N PRO A 11 9.06 -7.11 -12.35
CA PRO A 11 9.51 -7.03 -13.73
C PRO A 11 8.89 -8.19 -14.49
N GLN A 12 8.02 -7.91 -15.48
CA GLN A 12 7.67 -8.93 -16.46
C GLN A 12 8.69 -8.94 -17.59
N ALA A 13 9.03 -10.16 -18.02
CA ALA A 13 9.62 -10.45 -19.31
C ALA A 13 8.79 -9.75 -20.40
N GLY A 14 9.51 -9.04 -21.28
CA GLY A 14 9.02 -8.13 -22.31
C GLY A 14 7.53 -8.16 -22.62
N ASP A 15 6.85 -7.05 -22.33
CA ASP A 15 5.60 -6.68 -22.99
C ASP A 15 5.83 -6.70 -24.51
N ALA A 16 5.51 -7.83 -25.14
CA ALA A 16 5.51 -7.97 -26.59
C ALA A 16 4.57 -6.91 -27.16
N ALA A 17 5.18 -5.85 -27.70
CA ALA A 17 4.48 -4.76 -28.33
C ALA A 17 3.71 -5.31 -29.54
N GLY A 18 2.41 -5.56 -29.37
CA GLY A 18 1.51 -5.84 -30.48
C GLY A 18 1.72 -4.83 -31.62
N PRO A 19 1.64 -5.25 -32.88
CA PRO A 19 2.05 -4.46 -34.03
C PRO A 19 1.02 -3.33 -34.28
N SER A 20 1.22 -2.18 -33.65
CA SER A 20 0.36 -1.01 -33.88
C SER A 20 0.94 -0.09 -34.96
N THR A 21 0.15 0.08 -36.00
CA THR A 21 0.29 1.01 -37.13
C THR A 21 0.41 2.47 -36.65
N HIS A 22 1.60 2.87 -36.23
CA HIS A 22 1.88 4.23 -35.76
C HIS A 22 2.46 5.14 -36.85
N SER A 23 2.00 6.39 -36.93
CA SER A 23 2.63 7.46 -37.71
C SER A 23 4.09 7.68 -37.29
N LEU A 24 4.98 8.07 -38.23
CA LEU A 24 6.41 8.25 -37.97
C LEU A 24 6.70 9.19 -36.78
N GLY A 25 5.91 10.25 -36.62
CA GLY A 25 6.04 11.20 -35.50
C GLY A 25 5.81 10.55 -34.14
N ARG A 26 4.80 9.68 -34.01
CA ARG A 26 4.50 8.97 -32.76
C ARG A 26 5.57 7.94 -32.40
N ARG A 27 6.21 7.31 -33.39
CA ARG A 27 7.35 6.41 -33.15
C ARG A 27 8.59 7.15 -32.63
N ARG A 28 8.84 8.38 -33.10
CA ARG A 28 9.93 9.22 -32.59
C ARG A 28 9.64 9.71 -31.17
N LEU A 29 8.43 10.20 -30.91
CA LEU A 29 7.99 10.64 -29.58
C LEU A 29 7.99 9.51 -28.55
N ARG A 30 7.57 8.31 -28.94
CA ARG A 30 7.67 7.13 -28.07
C ARG A 30 9.12 6.82 -27.68
N ARG A 31 10.06 6.89 -28.62
CA ARG A 31 11.50 6.73 -28.33
C ARG A 31 12.03 7.80 -27.40
N LEU A 32 11.55 9.04 -27.50
CA LEU A 32 11.93 10.12 -26.59
C LEU A 32 11.42 9.87 -25.16
N VAL A 33 10.13 9.53 -25.01
CA VAL A 33 9.50 9.27 -23.69
C VAL A 33 10.09 8.03 -23.01
N GLN A 34 10.52 7.03 -23.78
CA GLN A 34 11.12 5.81 -23.24
C GLN A 34 12.64 5.93 -23.00
N ASN A 35 13.23 7.11 -23.24
CA ASN A 35 14.66 7.32 -23.07
C ASN A 35 15.01 7.53 -21.60
N PHE A 36 15.98 6.77 -21.10
CA PHE A 36 16.47 6.87 -19.72
C PHE A 36 16.90 8.31 -19.34
N TRP A 37 17.54 9.01 -20.28
CA TRP A 37 17.98 10.39 -20.07
C TRP A 37 16.81 11.37 -19.91
N PHE A 38 15.69 11.10 -20.55
CA PHE A 38 14.48 11.90 -20.40
C PHE A 38 13.91 11.75 -18.98
N ASP A 39 13.82 10.53 -18.46
CA ASP A 39 13.38 10.28 -17.09
C ASP A 39 14.33 10.90 -16.05
N CYS A 40 15.64 10.80 -16.26
CA CYS A 40 16.64 11.44 -15.39
C CYS A 40 16.53 12.97 -15.39
N PHE A 41 16.31 13.57 -16.57
CA PHE A 41 16.07 15.01 -16.70
C PHE A 41 14.81 15.46 -15.95
N ILE A 42 13.69 14.76 -16.13
CA ILE A 42 12.45 15.07 -15.43
C ILE A 42 12.62 14.93 -13.92
N MET A 43 13.30 13.87 -13.45
CA MET A 43 13.62 13.69 -12.04
C MET A 43 14.44 14.86 -11.48
N ALA A 44 15.50 15.28 -12.18
CA ALA A 44 16.29 16.43 -11.78
C ALA A 44 15.44 17.71 -11.68
N MET A 45 14.55 17.94 -12.65
CA MET A 45 13.64 19.10 -12.63
C MET A 45 12.64 19.04 -11.48
N ILE A 46 12.15 17.86 -11.07
CA ILE A 46 11.31 17.70 -9.88
C ILE A 46 12.05 18.11 -8.62
N LEU A 47 13.31 17.72 -8.49
CA LEU A 47 14.16 18.08 -7.34
C LEU A 47 14.41 19.60 -7.28
N VAL A 48 14.78 20.20 -8.41
CA VAL A 48 14.98 21.66 -8.50
C VAL A 48 13.68 22.40 -8.18
N HIS A 49 12.55 21.95 -8.69
CA HIS A 49 11.25 22.54 -8.39
C HIS A 49 10.92 22.46 -6.90
N THR A 50 11.17 21.32 -6.26
CA THR A 50 10.98 21.15 -4.82
C THR A 50 11.84 22.12 -4.02
N LEU A 51 13.12 22.26 -4.36
CA LEU A 51 14.02 23.21 -3.72
C LEU A 51 13.55 24.66 -3.92
N SER A 52 13.04 24.98 -5.11
CA SER A 52 12.48 26.31 -5.39
C SER A 52 11.23 26.63 -4.55
N ILE A 53 10.37 25.64 -4.27
CA ILE A 53 9.22 25.81 -3.37
C ILE A 53 9.70 26.13 -1.95
N GLY A 54 10.69 25.40 -1.44
CA GLY A 54 11.28 25.68 -0.13
C GLY A 54 11.89 27.08 -0.04
N ALA A 55 12.66 27.49 -1.07
CA ALA A 55 13.25 28.82 -1.15
C ALA A 55 12.18 29.94 -1.25
N GLN A 56 11.10 29.71 -2.01
CA GLN A 56 9.96 30.63 -2.11
C GLN A 56 9.29 30.82 -0.74
N ILE A 57 9.01 29.74 -0.01
CA ILE A 57 8.39 29.80 1.32
C ILE A 57 9.28 30.56 2.29
N ASN A 58 10.59 30.27 2.31
CA ASN A 58 11.53 30.96 3.20
C ASN A 58 11.64 32.46 2.86
N HIS A 59 11.66 32.81 1.58
CA HIS A 59 11.70 34.21 1.14
C HIS A 59 10.43 34.98 1.53
N LEU A 60 9.25 34.35 1.37
CA LEU A 60 7.97 34.94 1.78
C LEU A 60 7.92 35.17 3.29
N ALA A 61 8.39 34.21 4.08
CA ALA A 61 8.47 34.31 5.53
C ALA A 61 9.42 35.45 5.96
N ALA A 62 10.62 35.52 5.36
CA ALA A 62 11.61 36.54 5.70
C ALA A 62 11.21 37.97 5.29
N THR A 63 10.38 38.11 4.25
CA THR A 63 9.92 39.43 3.75
C THR A 63 8.54 39.81 4.31
N GLU A 64 7.91 38.93 5.12
CA GLU A 64 6.54 39.08 5.62
C GLU A 64 5.51 39.42 4.52
N ARG A 65 5.74 38.90 3.30
CA ARG A 65 4.89 39.16 2.14
C ARG A 65 4.03 37.96 1.83
N THR A 66 2.80 38.23 1.39
CA THR A 66 1.86 37.19 0.95
C THR A 66 2.08 36.75 -0.50
N ASP A 67 2.81 37.54 -1.29
CA ASP A 67 3.09 37.25 -2.70
C ASP A 67 4.58 37.28 -3.01
N GLY A 68 5.05 36.27 -3.74
CA GLY A 68 6.48 36.07 -4.06
C GLY A 68 6.99 37.01 -5.16
N GLY A 69 6.16 37.94 -5.61
CA GLY A 69 6.48 38.78 -6.76
C GLY A 69 6.59 38.00 -8.07
N ARG A 70 6.99 38.72 -9.12
CA ARG A 70 6.96 38.21 -10.51
C ARG A 70 7.92 37.05 -10.74
N PHE A 71 9.09 37.07 -10.08
CA PHE A 71 10.12 36.03 -10.24
C PHE A 71 9.59 34.65 -9.85
N TRP A 72 9.10 34.49 -8.62
CA TRP A 72 8.60 33.19 -8.15
C TRP A 72 7.39 32.70 -8.95
N ARG A 73 6.53 33.62 -9.40
CA ARG A 73 5.41 33.29 -10.30
C ARG A 73 5.87 32.78 -11.66
N SER A 74 6.90 33.38 -12.25
CA SER A 74 7.49 32.89 -13.49
C SER A 74 8.14 31.51 -13.34
N VAL A 75 8.78 31.26 -12.20
CA VAL A 75 9.35 29.94 -11.87
C VAL A 75 8.25 28.88 -11.74
N ASP A 76 7.18 29.17 -10.99
CA ASP A 76 6.02 28.29 -10.85
C ASP A 76 5.37 27.97 -12.21
N PHE A 77 5.16 28.99 -13.04
CA PHE A 77 4.60 28.84 -14.38
C PHE A 77 5.49 27.99 -15.29
N PHE A 78 6.81 28.21 -15.26
CA PHE A 78 7.76 27.42 -16.03
C PHE A 78 7.65 25.92 -15.70
N PHE A 79 7.67 25.57 -14.40
CA PHE A 79 7.52 24.19 -13.97
C PHE A 79 6.13 23.62 -14.28
N CYS A 80 5.06 24.45 -14.21
CA CYS A 80 3.72 24.07 -14.64
C CYS A 80 3.69 23.62 -16.09
N VAL A 81 4.23 24.43 -17.00
CA VAL A 81 4.30 24.11 -18.44
C VAL A 81 5.15 22.87 -18.67
N LEU A 82 6.31 22.77 -18.01
CA LEU A 82 7.22 21.63 -18.15
C LEU A 82 6.53 20.30 -17.80
N PHE A 83 5.92 20.19 -16.62
CA PHE A 83 5.27 18.94 -16.19
C PHE A 83 3.94 18.68 -16.91
N ALA A 84 3.17 19.72 -17.24
CA ALA A 84 1.96 19.55 -18.05
C ALA A 84 2.32 19.00 -19.44
N SER A 85 3.40 19.48 -20.05
CA SER A 85 3.87 18.99 -21.35
C SER A 85 4.34 17.54 -21.28
N GLU A 86 5.03 17.14 -20.20
CA GLU A 86 5.46 15.76 -19.97
C GLU A 86 4.27 14.79 -19.90
N VAL A 87 3.26 15.12 -19.09
CA VAL A 87 2.05 14.30 -18.95
C VAL A 87 1.26 14.26 -20.26
N ALA A 88 1.13 15.40 -20.95
CA ALA A 88 0.47 15.46 -22.26
C ALA A 88 1.17 14.58 -23.30
N LEU A 89 2.51 14.56 -23.29
CA LEU A 89 3.33 13.71 -24.16
C LEU A 89 3.08 12.22 -23.88
N LYS A 90 3.08 11.83 -22.60
CA LYS A 90 2.78 10.46 -22.16
C LYS A 90 1.36 10.06 -22.57
N LEU A 91 0.37 10.92 -22.37
CA LEU A 91 -1.02 10.67 -22.76
C LEU A 91 -1.17 10.52 -24.28
N TYR A 92 -0.50 11.36 -25.08
CA TYR A 92 -0.52 11.27 -26.54
C TYR A 92 0.11 9.96 -27.06
N VAL A 93 1.24 9.55 -26.47
CA VAL A 93 1.95 8.33 -26.85
C VAL A 93 1.18 7.08 -26.44
N TYR A 94 0.73 6.99 -25.18
CA TYR A 94 0.13 5.77 -24.61
C TYR A 94 -1.40 5.68 -24.80
N ARG A 95 -2.12 6.80 -24.97
CA ARG A 95 -3.60 6.84 -25.14
C ARG A 95 -4.34 6.05 -24.05
N ILE A 96 -5.27 5.17 -24.42
CA ILE A 96 -6.03 4.32 -23.49
C ILE A 96 -5.10 3.41 -22.67
N ARG A 97 -3.95 3.00 -23.26
CA ARG A 97 -2.94 2.20 -22.55
C ARG A 97 -2.29 2.96 -21.40
N PHE A 98 -2.40 4.29 -21.34
CA PHE A 98 -1.99 5.10 -20.18
C PHE A 98 -2.70 4.67 -18.89
N PHE A 99 -3.97 4.26 -19.00
CA PHE A 99 -4.81 3.87 -17.86
C PHE A 99 -4.78 2.36 -17.56
N THR A 100 -4.39 1.53 -18.53
CA THR A 100 -4.45 0.06 -18.39
C THR A 100 -3.08 -0.63 -18.31
N MET A 101 -1.98 0.08 -18.53
CA MET A 101 -0.63 -0.49 -18.42
C MET A 101 -0.25 -0.83 -16.97
N HIS A 102 0.70 -1.76 -16.81
CA HIS A 102 1.39 -1.97 -15.54
C HIS A 102 1.94 -0.62 -15.02
N ALA A 103 1.83 -0.39 -13.70
CA ALA A 103 2.18 0.88 -13.06
C ALA A 103 1.24 2.08 -13.39
N CYS A 104 0.00 1.84 -13.85
CA CYS A 104 -0.94 2.91 -14.22
C CYS A 104 -1.30 3.85 -13.06
N ALA A 105 -1.20 3.43 -11.79
CA ALA A 105 -1.46 4.35 -10.67
C ALA A 105 -0.52 5.56 -10.68
N TRP A 106 0.76 5.35 -10.99
CA TRP A 106 1.73 6.45 -11.03
C TRP A 106 1.41 7.44 -12.16
N ASN A 107 0.93 6.93 -13.30
CA ASN A 107 0.49 7.77 -14.41
C ASN A 107 -0.79 8.56 -14.07
N ILE A 108 -1.73 7.95 -13.35
CA ILE A 108 -2.95 8.61 -12.87
C ILE A 108 -2.59 9.69 -11.84
N ILE A 109 -1.70 9.38 -10.89
CA ILE A 109 -1.20 10.36 -9.91
C ILE A 109 -0.57 11.56 -10.62
N ASP A 110 0.31 11.33 -11.60
CA ASP A 110 0.95 12.42 -12.34
C ASP A 110 -0.07 13.28 -13.10
N LEU A 111 -1.09 12.65 -13.70
CA LEU A 111 -2.19 13.33 -14.38
C LEU A 111 -3.01 14.18 -13.41
N VAL A 112 -3.42 13.64 -12.27
CA VAL A 112 -4.17 14.36 -11.24
C VAL A 112 -3.35 15.54 -10.72
N LEU A 113 -2.08 15.32 -10.39
CA LEU A 113 -1.19 16.38 -9.91
C LEU A 113 -0.96 17.46 -10.98
N ALA A 114 -0.94 17.11 -12.27
CA ALA A 114 -0.79 18.07 -13.36
C ALA A 114 -2.05 18.91 -13.51
N ILE A 115 -3.23 18.31 -13.40
CA ILE A 115 -4.51 19.02 -13.43
C ILE A 115 -4.62 19.97 -12.23
N LEU A 116 -4.32 19.50 -11.02
CA LEU A 116 -4.32 20.35 -9.81
C LEU A 116 -3.37 21.53 -9.95
N GLN A 117 -2.17 21.31 -10.51
CA GLN A 117 -1.19 22.36 -10.77
C GLN A 117 -1.68 23.40 -11.78
N ILE A 118 -2.37 22.96 -12.85
CA ILE A 118 -2.98 23.89 -13.83
C ILE A 118 -4.11 24.69 -13.17
N ILE A 119 -4.98 24.05 -12.40
CA ILE A 119 -6.08 24.73 -11.68
C ILE A 119 -5.52 25.79 -10.75
N GLU A 120 -4.49 25.45 -9.97
CA GLU A 120 -3.82 26.37 -9.06
C GLU A 120 -3.28 27.62 -9.78
N GLU A 121 -2.57 27.41 -10.89
CA GLU A 121 -1.98 28.51 -11.68
C GLU A 121 -3.06 29.39 -12.33
N VAL A 122 -4.12 28.79 -12.89
CA VAL A 122 -5.25 29.51 -13.49
C VAL A 122 -5.96 30.36 -12.43
N LEU A 123 -6.19 29.80 -11.24
CA LEU A 123 -6.83 30.53 -10.13
C LEU A 123 -5.94 31.65 -9.60
N ALA A 124 -4.62 31.47 -9.58
CA ALA A 124 -3.67 32.52 -9.21
C ALA A 124 -3.70 33.69 -10.20
N ILE A 125 -3.74 33.41 -11.50
CA ILE A 125 -3.83 34.45 -12.54
C ILE A 125 -5.20 35.15 -12.48
N ALA A 126 -6.29 34.41 -12.27
CA ALA A 126 -7.63 34.98 -12.14
C ALA A 126 -7.73 35.88 -10.89
N ALA A 127 -7.12 35.48 -9.78
CA ALA A 127 -7.06 36.24 -8.54
C ALA A 127 -6.36 37.59 -8.70
N ASP A 128 -5.26 37.65 -9.47
CA ASP A 128 -4.54 38.91 -9.74
C ASP A 128 -5.34 39.89 -10.62
N ARG A 129 -6.29 39.39 -11.42
CA ARG A 129 -7.14 40.20 -12.31
C ARG A 129 -8.40 40.72 -11.64
N LEU A 130 -8.76 40.19 -10.48
CA LEU A 130 -9.91 40.63 -9.70
C LEU A 130 -9.60 41.92 -8.95
N ASP A 131 -10.61 42.78 -8.78
CA ASP A 131 -10.45 44.02 -8.04
C ASP A 131 -9.94 43.75 -6.60
N PRO A 132 -9.06 44.64 -6.07
CA PRO A 132 -8.48 44.48 -4.74
C PRO A 132 -9.53 44.36 -3.62
N SER A 133 -10.74 44.86 -3.85
CA SER A 133 -11.92 44.73 -2.98
C SER A 133 -12.28 43.27 -2.66
N TYR A 134 -12.00 42.33 -3.56
CA TYR A 134 -12.33 40.91 -3.39
C TYR A 134 -11.20 40.07 -2.77
N GLN A 135 -10.04 40.65 -2.51
CA GLN A 135 -8.85 39.92 -2.01
C GLN A 135 -8.95 39.45 -0.56
N ASN A 136 -9.91 39.95 0.24
CA ASN A 136 -10.14 39.51 1.62
C ASN A 136 -11.34 38.56 1.77
N THR A 137 -11.90 38.08 0.66
CA THR A 137 -13.00 37.09 0.69
C THR A 137 -12.51 35.72 1.14
N SER A 138 -13.43 34.90 1.66
CA SER A 138 -13.13 33.50 2.02
C SER A 138 -12.52 32.70 0.85
N VAL A 139 -12.90 33.04 -0.37
CA VAL A 139 -12.38 32.43 -1.61
C VAL A 139 -10.89 32.71 -1.79
N MET A 140 -10.44 33.95 -1.59
CA MET A 140 -9.01 34.28 -1.72
C MET A 140 -8.17 33.58 -0.64
N ARG A 141 -8.72 33.40 0.57
CA ARG A 141 -8.08 32.58 1.63
C ARG A 141 -7.95 31.12 1.21
N ALA A 142 -8.99 30.54 0.63
CA ALA A 142 -8.95 29.17 0.11
C ALA A 142 -7.91 29.02 -1.02
N VAL A 143 -7.83 29.97 -1.96
CA VAL A 143 -6.81 29.98 -3.02
C VAL A 143 -5.39 30.05 -2.43
N ARG A 144 -5.17 30.85 -1.38
CA ARG A 144 -3.88 30.89 -0.68
C ARG A 144 -3.54 29.54 -0.01
N MET A 145 -4.53 28.88 0.61
CA MET A 145 -4.34 27.55 1.20
C MET A 145 -4.05 26.48 0.13
N MET A 146 -4.62 26.59 -1.07
CA MET A 146 -4.32 25.67 -2.17
C MET A 146 -2.84 25.70 -2.60
N ARG A 147 -2.08 26.75 -2.29
CA ARG A 147 -0.61 26.76 -2.50
C ARG A 147 0.11 25.65 -1.72
N GLY A 148 -0.48 25.12 -0.65
CA GLY A 148 0.04 23.94 0.06
C GLY A 148 -0.01 22.65 -0.77
N VAL A 149 -0.90 22.56 -1.76
CA VAL A 149 -1.02 21.40 -2.67
C VAL A 149 0.25 21.19 -3.49
N LYS A 150 1.07 22.25 -3.70
CA LYS A 150 2.38 22.16 -4.36
C LYS A 150 3.31 21.14 -3.71
N VAL A 151 3.19 20.90 -2.41
CA VAL A 151 3.99 19.90 -1.68
C VAL A 151 3.72 18.49 -2.21
N LEU A 152 2.50 18.19 -2.67
CA LEU A 152 2.16 16.88 -3.24
C LEU A 152 2.96 16.55 -4.51
N ARG A 153 3.61 17.55 -5.16
CA ARG A 153 4.49 17.34 -6.32
C ARG A 153 5.71 16.49 -5.97
N LEU A 154 6.13 16.46 -4.69
CA LEU A 154 7.17 15.55 -4.17
C LEU A 154 6.83 14.08 -4.41
N VAL A 155 5.55 13.72 -4.42
CA VAL A 155 5.10 12.34 -4.69
C VAL A 155 5.55 11.88 -6.08
N ARG A 156 5.73 12.79 -7.04
CA ARG A 156 6.26 12.46 -8.37
C ARG A 156 7.70 11.94 -8.33
N ALA A 157 8.51 12.37 -7.37
CA ALA A 157 9.88 11.84 -7.24
C ALA A 157 9.85 10.34 -6.87
N VAL A 158 8.84 9.91 -6.12
CA VAL A 158 8.68 8.50 -5.69
C VAL A 158 8.64 7.56 -6.88
N ARG A 159 7.98 7.90 -7.98
CA ARG A 159 7.89 7.00 -9.14
C ARG A 159 9.22 6.74 -9.86
N TYR A 160 10.26 7.53 -9.59
CA TYR A 160 11.58 7.37 -10.19
C TYR A 160 12.54 6.57 -9.30
N ALA A 161 12.26 6.48 -8.00
CA ALA A 161 13.07 5.74 -7.03
C ALA A 161 12.40 4.39 -6.69
N ARG A 162 12.89 3.29 -7.28
CA ARG A 162 12.31 1.94 -7.10
C ARG A 162 12.19 1.54 -5.62
N ASP A 163 13.23 1.77 -4.83
CA ASP A 163 13.22 1.42 -3.40
C ASP A 163 12.15 2.22 -2.63
N LEU A 164 11.96 3.49 -3.00
CA LEU A 164 10.93 4.33 -2.40
C LEU A 164 9.52 3.90 -2.81
N GLN A 165 9.33 3.45 -4.05
CA GLN A 165 8.05 2.86 -4.50
C GLN A 165 7.70 1.63 -3.68
N LEU A 166 8.69 0.77 -3.38
CA LEU A 166 8.49 -0.42 -2.56
C LEU A 166 8.08 -0.03 -1.14
N ILE A 167 8.81 0.90 -0.51
CA ILE A 167 8.50 1.38 0.85
C ILE A 167 7.08 1.98 0.90
N VAL A 168 6.74 2.87 -0.02
CA VAL A 168 5.40 3.50 -0.08
C VAL A 168 4.30 2.46 -0.32
N SER A 169 4.56 1.46 -1.16
CA SER A 169 3.58 0.39 -1.39
C SER A 169 3.35 -0.47 -0.13
N CYS A 170 4.42 -0.77 0.61
CA CYS A 170 4.32 -1.44 1.90
C CYS A 170 3.56 -0.61 2.94
N LEU A 171 3.78 0.71 2.97
CA LEU A 171 3.01 1.63 3.82
C LEU A 171 1.52 1.62 3.44
N ILE A 172 1.18 1.76 2.15
CA ILE A 172 -0.22 1.74 1.70
C ILE A 172 -0.92 0.42 2.06
N LEU A 173 -0.20 -0.71 1.97
CA LEU A 173 -0.75 -2.01 2.33
C LEU A 173 -1.05 -2.13 3.84
N SER A 174 -0.18 -1.57 4.69
CA SER A 174 -0.36 -1.55 6.15
C SER A 174 -1.34 -0.47 6.62
N LEU A 175 -1.52 0.61 5.86
CA LEU A 175 -2.49 1.66 6.18
C LEU A 175 -3.91 1.11 6.32
N ARG A 176 -4.31 0.09 5.56
CA ARG A 176 -5.67 -0.46 5.65
C ARG A 176 -5.99 -1.00 7.05
N THR A 177 -5.10 -1.79 7.65
CA THR A 177 -5.33 -2.34 9.00
C THR A 177 -5.16 -1.26 10.07
N PHE A 178 -4.23 -0.34 9.87
CA PHE A 178 -4.05 0.83 10.72
C PHE A 178 -5.29 1.73 10.76
N LEU A 179 -5.92 2.01 9.61
CA LEU A 179 -7.10 2.87 9.49
C LEU A 179 -8.28 2.36 10.32
N TRP A 180 -8.53 1.04 10.33
CA TRP A 180 -9.58 0.45 11.16
C TRP A 180 -9.31 0.62 12.65
N SER A 181 -8.04 0.51 13.05
CA SER A 181 -7.63 0.70 14.44
C SER A 181 -7.78 2.15 14.88
N VAL A 182 -7.38 3.10 14.02
CA VAL A 182 -7.58 4.54 14.24
C VAL A 182 -9.06 4.89 14.30
N LEU A 183 -9.88 4.31 13.41
CA LEU A 183 -11.33 4.53 13.41
C LEU A 183 -11.96 4.08 14.74
N LEU A 184 -11.57 2.90 15.23
CA LEU A 184 -12.02 2.40 16.53
C LEU A 184 -11.62 3.34 17.66
N LEU A 185 -10.38 3.82 17.66
CA LEU A 185 -9.89 4.80 18.64
C LEU A 185 -10.69 6.11 18.59
N VAL A 186 -10.94 6.65 17.39
CA VAL A 186 -11.73 7.88 17.21
C VAL A 186 -13.17 7.67 17.69
N MET A 187 -13.76 6.50 17.45
CA MET A 187 -15.11 6.20 17.95
C MET A 187 -15.17 6.17 19.47
N THR A 188 -14.20 5.56 20.16
CA THR A 188 -14.20 5.54 21.63
C THR A 188 -13.95 6.94 22.21
N ILE A 189 -13.08 7.74 21.57
CA ILE A 189 -12.89 9.15 21.92
C ILE A 189 -14.19 9.94 21.76
N TYR A 190 -14.92 9.74 20.67
CA TYR A 190 -16.19 10.42 20.41
C TYR A 190 -17.24 10.09 21.48
N VAL A 191 -17.40 8.82 21.83
CA VAL A 191 -18.33 8.39 22.89
C VAL A 191 -17.97 9.03 24.23
N MET A 192 -16.68 9.04 24.58
CA MET A 192 -16.23 9.66 25.83
C MET A 192 -16.43 11.17 25.83
N ALA A 193 -16.15 11.83 24.70
CA ALA A 193 -16.35 13.27 24.53
C ALA A 193 -17.83 13.64 24.72
N ILE A 194 -18.78 12.90 24.15
CA ILE A 194 -20.21 13.14 24.37
C ILE A 194 -20.55 13.06 25.86
N TYR A 195 -20.13 11.98 26.53
CA TYR A 195 -20.50 11.73 27.92
C TYR A 195 -19.99 12.83 28.86
N VAL A 196 -18.72 13.22 28.73
CA VAL A 196 -18.13 14.27 29.58
C VAL A 196 -18.67 15.65 29.23
N THR A 197 -18.84 15.97 27.93
CA THR A 197 -19.45 17.26 27.49
C THR A 197 -20.84 17.42 28.10
N GLN A 198 -21.66 16.37 28.04
CA GLN A 198 -23.02 16.39 28.59
C GLN A 198 -23.00 16.61 30.12
N ALA A 199 -22.14 15.90 30.85
CA ALA A 199 -22.02 16.04 32.29
C ALA A 199 -21.50 17.42 32.71
N CYS A 200 -20.49 17.95 32.01
CA CYS A 200 -19.93 19.28 32.29
C CYS A 200 -20.94 20.39 31.96
N ASN A 201 -21.62 20.30 30.81
CA ASN A 201 -22.61 21.30 30.42
C ASN A 201 -23.84 21.28 31.32
N LEU A 202 -24.29 20.10 31.77
CA LEU A 202 -25.36 20.01 32.76
C LEU A 202 -25.00 20.79 34.04
N ARG A 203 -23.79 20.59 34.57
CA ARG A 203 -23.33 21.31 35.78
C ARG A 203 -23.17 22.80 35.57
N ARG A 204 -22.67 23.22 34.41
CA ARG A 204 -22.54 24.63 34.03
C ARG A 204 -23.90 25.32 33.91
N PHE A 205 -24.93 24.61 33.41
CA PHE A 205 -26.28 25.19 33.28
C PHE A 205 -27.05 25.21 34.60
N GLU A 206 -26.81 24.23 35.48
CA GLU A 206 -27.38 24.22 36.83
C GLU A 206 -26.79 25.34 37.70
N ASN A 207 -25.48 25.61 37.60
CA ASN A 207 -24.77 26.62 38.38
C ASN A 207 -23.92 27.53 37.47
N PRO A 208 -24.51 28.54 36.80
CA PRO A 208 -23.81 29.37 35.83
C PRO A 208 -22.71 30.26 36.43
N ASP A 209 -22.84 30.65 37.69
CA ASP A 209 -21.89 31.53 38.40
C ASP A 209 -20.85 30.76 39.23
N ALA A 210 -20.77 29.43 39.09
CA ALA A 210 -19.81 28.62 39.83
C ALA A 210 -18.37 28.85 39.36
N ASP A 211 -17.45 28.98 40.31
CA ASP A 211 -16.01 28.97 40.07
C ASP A 211 -15.63 27.69 39.32
N GLY A 212 -14.82 27.80 38.25
CA GLY A 212 -14.37 26.67 37.42
C GLY A 212 -15.15 26.46 36.12
N ASN A 213 -16.24 27.20 35.89
CA ASN A 213 -17.03 27.09 34.65
C ASN A 213 -16.24 27.47 33.38
N ASP A 214 -15.26 28.37 33.48
CA ASP A 214 -14.38 28.74 32.36
C ASP A 214 -13.44 27.60 31.98
N LEU A 215 -12.88 26.90 32.98
CA LEU A 215 -12.03 25.71 32.78
C LEU A 215 -12.85 24.56 32.18
N LEU A 216 -14.06 24.32 32.68
CA LEU A 216 -14.97 23.33 32.09
C LEU A 216 -15.35 23.71 30.65
N LYS A 217 -15.54 24.98 30.33
CA LYS A 217 -15.82 25.44 28.96
C LYS A 217 -14.60 25.27 28.04
N GLN A 218 -13.41 25.57 28.55
CA GLN A 218 -12.16 25.49 27.79
C GLN A 218 -11.87 24.05 27.35
N TRP A 219 -12.06 23.07 28.24
CA TRP A 219 -11.73 21.67 27.95
C TRP A 219 -12.92 20.83 27.48
N TRP A 220 -14.14 21.17 27.94
CA TRP A 220 -15.33 20.34 27.79
C TRP A 220 -16.57 21.09 27.26
N GLY A 221 -16.37 22.25 26.64
CA GLY A 221 -17.47 23.13 26.22
C GLY A 221 -18.34 22.56 25.10
N ASP A 222 -17.70 22.08 24.04
CA ASP A 222 -18.35 21.42 22.90
C ASP A 222 -17.70 20.07 22.60
N ILE A 223 -18.35 19.28 21.73
CA ILE A 223 -17.92 17.91 21.43
C ILE A 223 -16.54 17.89 20.75
N PHE A 224 -16.24 18.81 19.83
CA PHE A 224 -14.96 18.83 19.12
C PHE A 224 -13.82 19.22 20.06
N THR A 225 -14.04 20.24 20.89
CA THR A 225 -13.10 20.64 21.95
C THR A 225 -12.86 19.48 22.91
N SER A 226 -13.91 18.76 23.33
CA SER A 226 -13.78 17.59 24.21
C SER A 226 -13.03 16.43 23.55
N MET A 227 -13.29 16.13 22.27
CA MET A 227 -12.52 15.13 21.53
C MET A 227 -11.04 15.51 21.45
N LEU A 228 -10.74 16.81 21.23
CA LEU A 228 -9.38 17.32 21.20
C LEU A 228 -8.72 17.19 22.58
N SER A 229 -9.40 17.55 23.67
CA SER A 229 -8.90 17.40 25.05
C SER A 229 -8.54 15.95 25.38
N VAL A 230 -9.40 15.00 25.02
CA VAL A 230 -9.14 13.57 25.20
C VAL A 230 -7.93 13.12 24.36
N PHE A 231 -7.85 13.56 23.10
CA PHE A 231 -6.72 13.24 22.24
C PHE A 231 -5.40 13.84 22.76
N GLN A 232 -5.41 15.07 23.26
CA GLN A 232 -4.25 15.72 23.86
C GLN A 232 -3.80 15.00 25.14
N ALA A 233 -4.74 14.58 25.99
CA ALA A 233 -4.46 13.81 27.20
C ALA A 233 -3.92 12.40 26.89
N LEU A 234 -4.37 11.77 25.80
CA LEU A 234 -3.91 10.44 25.36
C LEU A 234 -2.55 10.49 24.64
N SER A 235 -2.28 11.55 23.89
CA SER A 235 -1.03 11.72 23.14
C SER A 235 0.12 12.32 23.96
N GLY A 236 -0.14 12.73 25.20
CA GLY A 236 0.82 13.43 26.05
C GLY A 236 1.07 14.89 25.62
N GLY A 237 0.15 15.49 24.87
CA GLY A 237 0.21 16.90 24.48
C GLY A 237 -0.11 17.85 25.64
N VAL A 238 -0.97 17.42 26.55
CA VAL A 238 -1.25 18.08 27.84
C VAL A 238 -1.28 17.03 28.93
N ASP A 239 -0.99 17.41 30.17
CA ASP A 239 -1.09 16.49 31.29
C ASP A 239 -2.55 16.07 31.47
N TRP A 240 -2.80 14.76 31.53
CA TRP A 240 -4.14 14.21 31.73
C TRP A 240 -4.80 14.75 33.00
N ASN A 241 -3.99 15.16 33.98
CA ASN A 241 -4.44 15.78 35.22
C ASN A 241 -5.08 17.16 34.99
N ASP A 242 -4.58 17.97 34.06
CA ASP A 242 -5.12 19.33 33.80
C ASP A 242 -6.54 19.27 33.24
N VAL A 243 -6.82 18.24 32.45
CA VAL A 243 -8.11 17.97 31.83
C VAL A 243 -9.08 17.28 32.81
N LEU A 244 -8.54 16.49 33.75
CA LEU A 244 -9.28 15.77 34.79
C LEU A 244 -9.68 16.64 35.98
N GLN A 245 -8.80 17.55 36.43
CA GLN A 245 -9.00 18.33 37.64
C GLN A 245 -10.34 19.09 37.65
N PRO A 246 -10.78 19.75 36.56
CA PRO A 246 -12.08 20.41 36.52
C PRO A 246 -13.26 19.44 36.71
N ILE A 247 -13.17 18.21 36.20
CA ILE A 247 -14.20 17.16 36.38
C ILE A 247 -14.26 16.73 37.84
N LEU A 248 -13.08 16.50 38.45
CA LEU A 248 -12.96 16.04 39.82
C LEU A 248 -13.50 17.07 40.83
N GLN A 249 -13.21 18.35 40.60
CA GLN A 249 -13.55 19.44 41.53
C GLN A 249 -14.98 19.93 41.35
N HIS A 250 -15.50 20.02 40.12
CA HIS A 250 -16.75 20.74 39.84
C HIS A 250 -17.90 19.85 39.33
N VAL A 251 -17.61 18.63 38.87
CA VAL A 251 -18.63 17.74 38.28
C VAL A 251 -18.91 16.53 39.15
N SER A 252 -18.04 15.52 39.14
CA SER A 252 -18.26 14.31 39.92
C SER A 252 -16.96 13.51 40.05
N PRO A 253 -16.56 13.13 41.28
CA PRO A 253 -15.42 12.24 41.48
C PRO A 253 -15.58 10.87 40.78
N ALA A 254 -16.80 10.35 40.70
CA ALA A 254 -17.06 9.08 40.01
C ALA A 254 -16.79 9.18 38.50
N LEU A 255 -17.16 10.32 37.88
CA LEU A 255 -16.86 10.59 36.47
C LEU A 255 -15.35 10.74 36.24
N ALA A 256 -14.64 11.37 37.18
CA ALA A 256 -13.19 11.48 37.14
C ALA A 256 -12.51 10.10 37.18
N VAL A 257 -12.94 9.20 38.07
CA VAL A 257 -12.43 7.81 38.11
C VAL A 257 -12.73 7.07 36.82
N PHE A 258 -13.95 7.19 36.29
CA PHE A 258 -14.31 6.59 35.00
C PHE A 258 -13.43 7.09 33.86
N PHE A 259 -13.12 8.39 33.82
CA PHE A 259 -12.21 8.97 32.83
C PHE A 259 -10.78 8.42 32.93
N VAL A 260 -10.25 8.26 34.15
CA VAL A 260 -8.93 7.67 34.36
C VAL A 260 -8.89 6.22 33.90
N VAL A 261 -9.92 5.42 34.20
CA VAL A 261 -10.03 4.03 33.72
C VAL A 261 -10.11 3.98 32.20
N TYR A 262 -10.88 4.88 31.59
CA TYR A 262 -10.95 5.03 30.14
C TYR A 262 -9.58 5.37 29.53
N LEU A 263 -8.85 6.33 30.11
CA LEU A 263 -7.51 6.67 29.63
C LEU A 263 -6.54 5.48 29.75
N ALA A 264 -6.55 4.77 30.88
CA ALA A 264 -5.74 3.57 31.05
C ALA A 264 -6.07 2.49 30.00
N PHE A 265 -7.37 2.26 29.73
CA PHE A 265 -7.81 1.37 28.66
C PHE A 265 -7.31 1.83 27.29
N CYS A 266 -7.44 3.11 26.96
CA CYS A 266 -6.97 3.67 25.69
C CYS A 266 -5.45 3.57 25.54
N TYR A 267 -4.67 3.76 26.62
CA TYR A 267 -3.23 3.54 26.60
C TYR A 267 -2.88 2.08 26.30
N LEU A 268 -3.54 1.12 26.96
CA LEU A 268 -3.33 -0.30 26.70
C LEU A 268 -3.76 -0.67 25.27
N ALA A 269 -4.90 -0.16 24.80
CA ALA A 269 -5.40 -0.38 23.44
C ALA A 269 -4.47 0.24 22.39
N LEU A 270 -3.98 1.47 22.59
CA LEU A 270 -3.06 2.15 21.69
C LEU A 270 -1.72 1.42 21.58
N LEU A 271 -1.15 1.00 22.71
CA LEU A 271 0.05 0.18 22.75
C LEU A 271 -0.17 -1.15 22.02
N ASN A 272 -1.33 -1.78 22.18
CA ASN A 272 -1.68 -3.01 21.49
C ASN A 272 -1.89 -2.81 19.98
N VAL A 273 -2.41 -1.65 19.53
CA VAL A 273 -2.53 -1.31 18.10
C VAL A 273 -1.16 -1.08 17.47
N ILE A 274 -0.28 -0.33 18.13
CA ILE A 274 1.08 -0.07 17.65
C ILE A 274 1.87 -1.39 17.60
N THR A 275 1.81 -2.18 18.67
CA THR A 275 2.48 -3.48 18.74
C THR A 275 1.88 -4.46 17.73
N GLY A 276 0.56 -4.47 17.57
CA GLY A 276 -0.16 -5.35 16.64
C GLY A 276 0.22 -5.06 15.18
N THR A 277 0.28 -3.79 14.79
CA THR A 277 0.74 -3.42 13.43
C THR A 277 2.21 -3.73 13.22
N PHE A 278 3.07 -3.49 14.23
CA PHE A 278 4.48 -3.87 14.15
C PHE A 278 4.67 -5.38 13.98
N VAL A 279 3.96 -6.19 14.79
CA VAL A 279 3.98 -7.66 14.71
C VAL A 279 3.41 -8.14 13.37
N GLU A 280 2.34 -7.54 12.85
CA GLU A 280 1.80 -7.87 11.52
C GLU A 280 2.84 -7.60 10.42
N THR A 281 3.60 -6.51 10.55
CA THR A 281 4.62 -6.12 9.57
C THR A 281 5.81 -7.06 9.60
N VAL A 282 6.34 -7.37 10.79
CA VAL A 282 7.43 -8.33 10.99
C VAL A 282 7.00 -9.74 10.58
N GLY A 283 5.78 -10.15 10.96
CA GLY A 283 5.22 -11.45 10.63
C GLY A 283 5.09 -11.67 9.13
N ARG A 284 4.62 -10.65 8.39
CA ARG A 284 4.56 -10.71 6.91
C ARG A 284 5.95 -10.82 6.28
N GLN A 285 6.93 -10.03 6.75
CA GLN A 285 8.29 -10.12 6.23
C GLN A 285 8.92 -11.49 6.50
N ALA A 286 8.75 -12.02 7.71
CA ALA A 286 9.23 -13.34 8.08
C ALA A 286 8.59 -14.44 7.21
N SER A 287 7.28 -14.37 6.96
CA SER A 287 6.58 -15.33 6.10
C SER A 287 7.05 -15.25 4.64
N ASP A 288 7.23 -14.05 4.10
CA ASP A 288 7.69 -13.86 2.72
C ASP A 288 9.13 -14.37 2.54
N LEU A 289 9.99 -14.16 3.54
CA LEU A 289 11.35 -14.71 3.55
C LEU A 289 11.32 -16.25 3.62
N LYS A 290 10.50 -16.84 4.51
CA LYS A 290 10.36 -18.30 4.65
C LYS A 290 9.91 -18.95 3.33
N ILE A 291 8.91 -18.38 2.67
CA ILE A 291 8.41 -18.90 1.38
C ILE A 291 9.50 -18.80 0.31
N ARG A 292 10.23 -17.67 0.25
CA ARG A 292 11.33 -17.51 -0.73
C ARG A 292 12.44 -18.52 -0.50
N THR A 293 12.85 -18.76 0.74
CA THR A 293 13.89 -19.74 1.05
C THR A 293 13.45 -21.15 0.68
N GLN A 294 12.19 -21.51 0.95
CA GLN A 294 11.63 -22.82 0.60
C GLN A 294 11.57 -23.05 -0.92
N ILE A 295 11.12 -22.06 -1.69
CA ILE A 295 11.11 -22.15 -3.16
C ILE A 295 12.53 -22.33 -3.71
N LEU A 296 13.52 -21.62 -3.15
CA LEU A 296 14.91 -21.74 -3.58
C LEU A 296 15.52 -23.11 -3.21
N GLN A 297 15.18 -23.65 -2.03
CA GLN A 297 15.60 -25.00 -1.63
C GLN A 297 14.97 -26.07 -2.52
N ALA A 298 13.65 -26.03 -2.74
CA ALA A 298 12.96 -26.95 -3.63
C ALA A 298 13.53 -26.90 -5.05
N ARG A 299 13.88 -25.71 -5.55
CA ARG A 299 14.51 -25.56 -6.87
C ARG A 299 15.91 -26.16 -6.94
N ARG A 300 16.71 -26.05 -5.88
CA ARG A 300 18.04 -26.70 -5.81
C ARG A 300 17.91 -28.21 -5.81
N LEU A 301 16.98 -28.76 -5.01
CA LEU A 301 16.72 -30.19 -4.95
C LEU A 301 16.23 -30.71 -6.31
N PHE A 302 15.27 -30.03 -6.93
CA PHE A 302 14.78 -30.40 -8.26
C PHE A 302 15.91 -30.48 -9.30
N GLN A 303 16.81 -29.50 -9.31
CA GLN A 303 17.94 -29.48 -10.25
C GLN A 303 19.01 -30.55 -9.98
N GLN A 304 19.11 -31.05 -8.74
CA GLN A 304 20.04 -32.14 -8.41
C GLN A 304 19.48 -33.50 -8.81
N ILE A 305 18.15 -33.66 -8.74
CA ILE A 305 17.43 -34.90 -9.09
C ILE A 305 17.26 -35.03 -10.63
N ASP A 306 16.95 -33.92 -11.31
CA ASP A 306 16.80 -33.82 -12.77
C ASP A 306 18.19 -33.77 -13.45
N VAL A 307 18.79 -34.94 -13.66
CA VAL A 307 20.14 -35.10 -14.27
C VAL A 307 20.12 -34.79 -15.75
N ASP A 308 19.04 -35.19 -16.43
CA ASP A 308 18.94 -35.05 -17.87
C ASP A 308 18.49 -33.63 -18.28
N HIS A 309 18.16 -32.80 -17.29
CA HIS A 309 17.67 -31.43 -17.44
C HIS A 309 16.44 -31.34 -18.35
N SER A 310 15.63 -32.40 -18.36
CA SER A 310 14.39 -32.48 -19.11
C SER A 310 13.32 -31.54 -18.54
N GLY A 311 13.48 -31.08 -17.30
CA GLY A 311 12.49 -30.28 -16.58
C GLY A 311 11.39 -31.12 -15.92
N PHE A 312 11.55 -32.44 -15.91
CA PHE A 312 10.64 -33.41 -15.29
C PHE A 312 11.45 -34.39 -14.45
N ILE A 313 10.88 -34.87 -13.34
CA ILE A 313 11.45 -35.93 -12.53
C ILE A 313 10.71 -37.23 -12.86
N SER A 314 11.42 -38.18 -13.44
CA SER A 314 10.93 -39.52 -13.74
C SER A 314 11.20 -40.50 -12.60
N LEU A 315 10.40 -41.57 -12.55
CA LEU A 315 10.58 -42.66 -11.58
C LEU A 315 11.97 -43.31 -11.70
N SER A 316 12.50 -43.39 -12.92
CA SER A 316 13.86 -43.87 -13.20
C SER A 316 14.94 -42.98 -12.61
N GLU A 317 14.77 -41.66 -12.62
CA GLU A 317 15.77 -40.74 -12.05
C GLU A 317 15.81 -40.84 -10.53
N ILE A 318 14.66 -40.92 -9.88
CA ILE A 318 14.58 -41.14 -8.43
C ILE A 318 15.19 -42.48 -8.06
N GLN A 319 14.86 -43.57 -8.77
CA GLN A 319 15.42 -44.90 -8.50
C GLN A 319 16.93 -44.93 -8.70
N ASN A 320 17.44 -44.30 -9.76
CA ASN A 320 18.87 -44.24 -10.06
C ASN A 320 19.64 -43.35 -9.09
N GLN A 321 18.97 -42.42 -8.41
CA GLN A 321 19.58 -41.49 -7.44
C GLN A 321 19.19 -41.74 -5.98
N THR A 322 18.55 -42.85 -5.64
CA THR A 322 18.11 -43.16 -4.26
C THR A 322 19.25 -43.09 -3.22
N ALA A 323 20.52 -43.19 -3.63
CA ALA A 323 21.69 -43.10 -2.76
C ALA A 323 22.36 -41.70 -2.73
N THR A 324 21.90 -40.73 -3.52
CA THR A 324 22.49 -39.39 -3.58
C THR A 324 21.99 -38.55 -2.40
N GLU A 325 22.87 -37.75 -1.82
CA GLU A 325 22.56 -36.83 -0.71
C GLU A 325 21.34 -35.93 -1.03
N ALA A 326 21.18 -35.49 -2.28
CA ALA A 326 20.04 -34.68 -2.72
C ALA A 326 18.67 -35.39 -2.65
N VAL A 327 18.62 -36.69 -2.96
CA VAL A 327 17.37 -37.48 -2.88
C VAL A 327 17.08 -37.85 -1.44
N LEU A 328 18.10 -38.17 -0.65
CA LEU A 328 17.95 -38.41 0.79
C LEU A 328 17.49 -37.15 1.53
N ASP A 329 18.08 -35.99 1.24
CA ASP A 329 17.65 -34.69 1.76
C ASP A 329 16.19 -34.39 1.37
N PHE A 330 15.77 -34.79 0.17
CA PHE A 330 14.38 -34.65 -0.28
C PHE A 330 13.43 -35.54 0.53
N PHE A 331 13.73 -36.84 0.66
CA PHE A 331 12.93 -37.78 1.46
C PHE A 331 12.89 -37.41 2.95
N GLU A 332 14.00 -36.92 3.51
CA GLU A 332 14.08 -36.41 4.87
C GLU A 332 13.26 -35.13 5.04
N SER A 333 13.29 -34.21 4.05
CA SER A 333 12.49 -32.98 4.10
C SER A 333 10.98 -33.22 4.01
N VAL A 334 10.58 -34.38 3.52
CA VAL A 334 9.18 -34.78 3.31
C VAL A 334 8.71 -35.82 4.35
N ASP A 335 9.61 -36.28 5.24
CA ASP A 335 9.36 -37.29 6.26
C ASP A 335 8.80 -38.61 5.69
N VAL A 336 9.38 -39.07 4.58
CA VAL A 336 8.98 -40.30 3.89
C VAL A 336 10.20 -41.20 3.69
N ASP A 337 10.03 -42.49 3.97
CA ASP A 337 11.10 -43.47 3.75
C ASP A 337 11.40 -43.63 2.25
N PRO A 338 12.68 -43.75 1.82
CA PRO A 338 13.05 -43.96 0.42
C PRO A 338 12.42 -45.22 -0.21
N SER A 339 12.01 -46.20 0.61
CA SER A 339 11.28 -47.38 0.15
C SER A 339 9.88 -47.08 -0.38
N GLU A 340 9.28 -45.96 0.01
CA GLU A 340 7.95 -45.52 -0.43
C GLU A 340 8.01 -44.55 -1.63
N ALA A 341 9.18 -44.41 -2.26
CA ALA A 341 9.39 -43.50 -3.40
C ALA A 341 8.34 -43.61 -4.51
N GLN A 342 7.93 -44.84 -4.85
CA GLN A 342 6.92 -45.08 -5.88
C GLN A 342 5.53 -44.55 -5.49
N TYR A 343 5.16 -44.70 -4.22
CA TYR A 343 3.89 -44.17 -3.70
C TYR A 343 3.92 -42.65 -3.61
N LEU A 344 5.05 -42.09 -3.16
CA LEU A 344 5.25 -40.65 -3.10
C LEU A 344 5.12 -40.01 -4.50
N LEU A 345 5.69 -40.65 -5.52
CA LEU A 345 5.56 -40.22 -6.91
C LEU A 345 4.10 -40.20 -7.38
N GLU A 346 3.34 -41.25 -7.09
CA GLU A 346 1.92 -41.34 -7.46
C GLU A 346 1.05 -40.29 -6.73
N VAL A 347 1.45 -39.86 -5.54
CA VAL A 347 0.78 -38.80 -4.77
C VAL A 347 1.17 -37.40 -5.27
N LEU A 348 2.39 -37.23 -5.76
CA LEU A 348 2.91 -35.97 -6.29
C LEU A 348 2.48 -35.70 -7.74
N ASP A 349 2.37 -36.75 -8.54
CA ASP A 349 1.90 -36.74 -9.93
C ASP A 349 0.38 -36.46 -9.96
N MET A 350 0.03 -35.19 -10.12
CA MET A 350 -1.36 -34.74 -10.05
C MET A 350 -2.08 -34.86 -11.38
N ASP A 351 -1.33 -34.87 -12.49
CA ASP A 351 -1.87 -35.02 -13.84
C ASP A 351 -1.85 -36.47 -14.35
N GLY A 352 -1.20 -37.38 -13.62
CA GLY A 352 -1.11 -38.81 -13.95
C GLY A 352 -0.21 -39.07 -15.16
N SER A 353 0.72 -38.16 -15.45
CA SER A 353 1.63 -38.26 -16.59
C SER A 353 2.75 -39.28 -16.39
N GLY A 354 2.97 -39.74 -15.16
CA GLY A 354 4.08 -40.61 -14.77
C GLY A 354 5.40 -39.85 -14.57
N THR A 355 5.37 -38.51 -14.62
CA THR A 355 6.53 -37.63 -14.46
C THR A 355 6.15 -36.40 -13.64
N ILE A 356 7.02 -35.97 -12.73
CA ILE A 356 6.72 -34.82 -11.85
C ILE A 356 7.36 -33.56 -12.42
N ASN A 357 6.56 -32.56 -12.78
CA ASN A 357 7.09 -31.25 -13.15
C ASN A 357 7.45 -30.41 -11.91
N PHE A 358 8.20 -29.31 -12.09
CA PHE A 358 8.61 -28.45 -10.96
C PHE A 358 7.44 -27.89 -10.14
N GLU A 359 6.29 -27.63 -10.77
CA GLU A 359 5.12 -27.09 -10.06
C GLU A 359 4.47 -28.15 -9.16
N GLU A 360 4.38 -29.39 -9.62
CA GLU A 360 3.93 -30.54 -8.83
C GLU A 360 4.89 -30.85 -7.69
N PHE A 361 6.20 -30.85 -7.96
CA PHE A 361 7.24 -31.01 -6.95
C PHE A 361 7.18 -29.93 -5.86
N LEU A 362 7.04 -28.67 -6.26
CA LEU A 362 6.93 -27.54 -5.33
C LEU A 362 5.63 -27.61 -4.51
N ARG A 363 4.51 -28.00 -5.11
CA ARG A 363 3.24 -28.17 -4.39
C ARG A 363 3.30 -29.32 -3.41
N GLY A 364 3.99 -30.39 -3.76
CA GLY A 364 4.26 -31.54 -2.90
C GLY A 364 5.03 -31.18 -1.64
N THR A 365 6.20 -30.59 -1.84
CA THR A 365 7.09 -30.15 -0.75
C THR A 365 6.42 -29.12 0.16
N LEU A 366 5.65 -28.18 -0.39
CA LEU A 366 4.90 -27.20 0.41
C LEU A 366 3.70 -27.80 1.17
N ARG A 367 3.12 -28.92 0.70
CA ARG A 367 2.00 -29.59 1.38
C ARG A 367 2.44 -30.45 2.55
N MET A 368 3.64 -31.02 2.47
CA MET A 368 4.14 -32.00 3.44
C MET A 368 4.87 -31.34 4.64
N ASP A 369 5.26 -30.08 4.53
CA ASP A 369 5.81 -29.25 5.63
C ASP A 369 4.73 -28.76 6.64
N VAL A 370 3.51 -29.32 6.59
CA VAL A 370 2.42 -29.01 7.54
C VAL A 370 2.32 -30.17 8.55
N PRO A 371 2.52 -29.92 9.87
CA PRO A 371 2.53 -30.99 10.86
C PRO A 371 1.18 -31.73 10.92
N PRO A 372 1.22 -33.07 11.09
CA PRO A 372 0.04 -33.95 10.97
C PRO A 372 -1.08 -33.64 11.98
N ASP A 373 -0.79 -32.95 13.08
CA ASP A 373 -1.77 -32.57 14.12
C ASP A 373 -2.84 -31.56 13.64
N SER A 374 -2.64 -30.92 12.48
CA SER A 374 -3.63 -30.05 11.85
C SER A 374 -4.41 -30.70 10.70
N CYS A 375 -4.03 -31.94 10.34
CA CYS A 375 -4.62 -32.68 9.22
C CYS A 375 -5.36 -33.94 9.70
N SER A 376 -6.13 -33.84 10.79
CA SER A 376 -7.17 -34.82 11.08
C SER A 376 -8.41 -34.54 10.21
N VAL A 377 -8.30 -34.74 8.90
CA VAL A 377 -9.46 -34.80 8.02
C VAL A 377 -9.39 -36.09 7.23
N SER A 378 -10.10 -37.07 7.77
CA SER A 378 -10.87 -38.09 7.06
C SER A 378 -10.78 -38.01 5.52
N ARG A 379 -10.43 -39.15 4.92
CA ARG A 379 -10.77 -39.56 3.55
C ARG A 379 -12.23 -39.19 3.22
N SER A 380 -12.48 -37.96 2.76
CA SER A 380 -13.70 -37.47 2.09
C SER A 380 -13.82 -35.95 2.26
N ASN A 381 -13.16 -35.16 1.39
CA ASN A 381 -13.80 -33.98 0.80
C ASN A 381 -12.84 -33.23 -0.12
N THR A 382 -13.12 -33.35 -1.41
CA THR A 382 -12.56 -32.63 -2.56
C THR A 382 -12.94 -31.13 -2.57
N ARG A 383 -13.12 -30.48 -1.40
CA ARG A 383 -13.62 -29.09 -1.30
C ARG A 383 -12.63 -28.08 -0.72
N SER A 384 -11.53 -28.52 -0.13
CA SER A 384 -10.49 -27.61 0.41
C SER A 384 -9.51 -27.10 -0.67
N ILE A 385 -9.64 -27.59 -1.91
CA ILE A 385 -8.79 -27.26 -3.07
C ILE A 385 -8.98 -25.79 -3.52
N GLY A 386 -10.14 -25.17 -3.24
CA GLY A 386 -10.48 -23.84 -3.73
C GLY A 386 -9.73 -22.65 -3.07
N ILE A 387 -9.01 -22.85 -1.95
CA ILE A 387 -8.44 -21.73 -1.18
C ILE A 387 -6.94 -21.51 -1.48
N LEU A 388 -6.21 -22.56 -1.93
CA LEU A 388 -4.78 -22.48 -2.23
C LEU A 388 -4.47 -22.25 -3.72
N GLN A 389 -5.40 -22.63 -4.60
CA GLN A 389 -5.29 -22.50 -6.05
C GLN A 389 -5.03 -21.06 -6.54
N PRO A 390 -5.68 -20.00 -5.98
CA PRO A 390 -5.43 -18.63 -6.43
C PRO A 390 -4.04 -18.10 -6.04
N LYS A 391 -3.38 -18.69 -5.03
CA LYS A 391 -2.13 -18.17 -4.45
C LYS A 391 -0.90 -18.77 -5.12
N ALA A 392 -0.96 -20.03 -5.54
CA ALA A 392 0.09 -20.71 -6.30
C ALA A 392 0.16 -20.23 -7.77
N GLU A 393 -1.00 -20.18 -8.45
CA GLU A 393 -1.10 -19.64 -9.82
C GLU A 393 -0.63 -18.18 -9.90
N TRP A 394 -0.92 -17.40 -8.85
CA TRP A 394 -0.50 -16.00 -8.76
C TRP A 394 1.03 -15.83 -8.56
N LEU A 395 1.71 -16.79 -7.92
CA LEU A 395 3.16 -16.76 -7.69
C LEU A 395 3.94 -17.26 -8.93
N CYS A 396 3.44 -18.28 -9.64
CA CYS A 396 4.01 -18.75 -10.91
C CYS A 396 3.97 -17.66 -12.00
N ALA A 397 2.88 -16.89 -12.09
CA ALA A 397 2.74 -15.80 -13.06
C ALA A 397 3.71 -14.61 -12.85
N ARG A 398 4.28 -14.44 -11.64
CA ARG A 398 5.26 -13.40 -11.32
C ARG A 398 6.71 -13.80 -11.57
N GLY A 399 6.97 -15.09 -11.79
CA GLY A 399 8.31 -15.65 -12.05
C GLY A 399 8.83 -15.45 -13.48
N GLY A 400 8.04 -14.85 -14.38
CA GLY A 400 8.49 -14.50 -15.73
C GLY A 400 8.71 -15.68 -16.67
N PHE A 401 7.75 -16.62 -16.73
CA PHE A 401 7.73 -17.68 -17.75
C PHE A 401 6.44 -17.61 -18.57
N ALA A 402 6.59 -17.59 -19.89
CA ALA A 402 5.50 -17.53 -20.85
C ALA A 402 4.83 -18.90 -21.02
N PRO A 403 3.49 -19.00 -21.10
CA PRO A 403 2.82 -20.25 -21.40
C PRO A 403 2.78 -20.45 -22.92
N GLY A 404 3.58 -21.38 -23.42
CA GLY A 404 3.42 -21.94 -24.75
C GLY A 404 2.55 -23.20 -24.70
N CYS A 405 1.23 -23.06 -24.60
CA CYS A 405 0.30 -24.09 -25.09
C CYS A 405 -1.12 -23.52 -25.23
N GLU A 406 -1.36 -22.90 -26.39
CA GLU A 406 -2.67 -22.42 -26.81
C GLU A 406 -3.38 -23.56 -27.56
N ARG A 407 -4.00 -24.48 -26.81
CA ARG A 407 -5.01 -25.44 -27.30
C ARG A 407 -5.62 -26.15 -26.09
N ASP A 408 -6.80 -25.69 -25.66
CA ASP A 408 -7.86 -26.50 -24.98
C ASP A 408 -8.94 -25.66 -24.24
N GLU A 409 -9.09 -24.38 -24.60
CA GLU A 409 -10.21 -23.56 -24.10
C GLU A 409 -11.59 -23.98 -24.64
N LYS A 410 -11.67 -25.00 -25.51
CA LYS A 410 -12.93 -25.54 -26.04
C LYS A 410 -13.48 -26.74 -25.27
N VAL A 411 -12.71 -27.37 -24.38
CA VAL A 411 -13.17 -28.56 -23.63
C VAL A 411 -13.91 -28.18 -22.35
N LEU A 412 -13.60 -27.03 -21.74
CA LEU A 412 -14.23 -26.57 -20.49
C LEU A 412 -15.65 -25.99 -20.64
N ARG A 413 -16.16 -25.72 -21.85
CA ARG A 413 -17.57 -25.29 -22.05
C ARG A 413 -18.57 -26.44 -22.24
N ALA A 414 -18.12 -27.68 -22.43
CA ALA A 414 -19.02 -28.80 -22.67
C ALA A 414 -19.54 -29.48 -21.38
N HIS A 415 -18.93 -29.22 -20.21
CA HIS A 415 -19.26 -29.97 -18.99
C HIS A 415 -20.30 -29.30 -18.06
N ASN A 416 -20.71 -28.05 -18.31
CA ASN A 416 -21.67 -27.30 -17.48
C ASN A 416 -23.14 -27.38 -17.94
N LEU A 417 -23.51 -28.38 -18.75
CA LEU A 417 -24.92 -28.63 -19.15
C LEU A 417 -25.48 -29.99 -18.69
N ARG A 418 -24.78 -30.72 -17.83
CA ARG A 418 -25.34 -31.84 -17.08
C ARG A 418 -24.75 -31.89 -15.68
N ASN A 419 -25.35 -31.12 -14.78
CA ASN A 419 -25.73 -31.51 -13.42
C ASN A 419 -26.40 -30.34 -12.71
#